data_AF-A0A5A7S0S4-F1
#
_entry.id   AF-A0A5A7S0S4-F1
#
_cell.length_a   1.000
_cell.length_b   1.000
_cell.length_c   1.000
_cell.angle_alpha   90.00
_cell.angle_beta   90.00
_cell.angle_gamma   90.00
#
_symmetry.space_group_name_H-M   'P 1'
#
loop_
_entity.id
_entity.type
_entity.pdbx_description
1 polymer ?
#
loop_
_entity_poly.entity_id
_entity_poly.type
_entity_poly.pdbx_seq_one_letter_code
_entity_poly.pdbx_strand_id
1 'polypeptide(L)'
;TVVEEHPADEMYPSVYMSGNSVYVVYVKDGNLYLVKSTDGGATWGEPKQINDVDGTVVAEENAVEIDAGGIVWTDTRNGNRDIYYAPLPAPLITIDVSGGFGVKATISNTGSEAAENVDWSIDLSGLVFLGKHAEGTIPSLAPGESTTVSPGFVLGIGPTTVTVTAGGVTKTASGFVLGPLVLGLS
;
A
#
# COMPACT_ATOMS: atom_id res chain seq x y z
N THR A 1 10.95 35.64 -32.18
CA THR A 1 9.73 34.85 -32.36
C THR A 1 9.61 34.02 -31.10
N VAL A 2 8.56 34.22 -30.30
CA VAL A 2 8.31 33.34 -29.15
C VAL A 2 7.94 32.00 -29.78
N VAL A 3 8.83 31.00 -29.68
CA VAL A 3 8.45 29.63 -29.99
C VAL A 3 7.44 29.28 -28.92
N GLU A 4 6.18 29.20 -29.32
CA GLU A 4 5.13 28.62 -28.48
C GLU A 4 5.59 27.16 -28.28
N GLU A 5 6.11 26.84 -27.10
CA GLU A 5 6.36 25.45 -26.75
C GLU A 5 4.99 24.78 -26.68
N HIS A 6 4.66 24.03 -27.74
CA HIS A 6 3.55 23.10 -27.67
C HIS A 6 3.95 22.05 -26.63
N PRO A 7 3.10 21.80 -25.61
CA PRO A 7 3.37 20.73 -24.67
C PRO A 7 3.53 19.43 -25.45
N ALA A 8 4.51 18.61 -25.07
CA ALA A 8 4.77 17.34 -25.72
C ALA A 8 3.51 16.47 -25.78
N ASP A 9 3.35 15.75 -26.89
CA ASP A 9 2.21 14.87 -27.13
C ASP A 9 2.15 13.72 -26.11
N GLU A 10 0.94 13.45 -25.63
CA GLU A 10 0.62 12.32 -24.77
C GLU A 10 0.00 11.22 -25.63
N MET A 11 0.68 10.09 -25.74
CA MET A 11 0.42 9.08 -26.76
C MET A 11 0.27 7.68 -26.16
N TYR A 12 -0.32 6.77 -26.95
CA TYR A 12 -0.44 5.34 -26.61
C TYR A 12 -1.14 5.07 -25.26
N PRO A 13 -2.33 5.65 -25.02
CA PRO A 13 -3.01 5.45 -23.76
C PRO A 13 -3.50 4.00 -23.60
N SER A 14 -3.42 3.47 -22.39
CA SER A 14 -4.11 2.25 -21.99
C SER A 14 -4.84 2.49 -20.66
N VAL A 15 -5.95 1.81 -20.42
CA VAL A 15 -6.84 2.07 -19.29
C VAL A 15 -7.26 0.80 -18.58
N TYR A 16 -7.21 0.82 -17.25
CA TYR A 16 -7.71 -0.22 -16.38
C TYR A 16 -8.67 0.39 -15.35
N MET A 17 -9.76 -0.31 -15.05
CA MET A 17 -10.75 0.11 -14.06
C MET A 17 -10.96 -0.97 -13.01
N SER A 18 -10.99 -0.57 -11.74
CA SER A 18 -11.34 -1.42 -10.61
C SER A 18 -12.30 -0.68 -9.68
N GLY A 19 -13.56 -1.14 -9.65
CA GLY A 19 -14.64 -0.40 -8.98
C GLY A 19 -14.75 1.02 -9.52
N ASN A 20 -14.61 2.00 -8.63
CA ASN A 20 -14.68 3.42 -8.97
C ASN A 20 -13.32 4.05 -9.30
N SER A 21 -12.23 3.27 -9.18
CA SER A 21 -10.90 3.74 -9.55
C SER A 21 -10.64 3.52 -11.03
N VAL A 22 -10.19 4.57 -11.71
CA VAL A 22 -9.76 4.54 -13.13
C VAL A 22 -8.26 4.82 -13.17
N TYR A 23 -7.50 3.97 -13.84
CA TYR A 23 -6.06 4.10 -14.05
C TYR A 23 -5.82 4.26 -15.53
N VAL A 24 -5.17 5.35 -15.94
CA VAL A 24 -4.79 5.60 -17.32
C VAL A 24 -3.28 5.71 -17.38
N VAL A 25 -2.65 4.89 -18.20
CA VAL A 25 -1.24 5.01 -18.53
C VAL A 25 -1.09 5.62 -19.92
N TYR A 26 -0.04 6.39 -20.12
CA TYR A 26 0.29 7.00 -21.41
C TYR A 26 1.79 7.28 -21.49
N VAL A 27 2.29 7.49 -22.71
CA VAL A 27 3.68 7.85 -22.97
C VAL A 27 3.79 9.32 -23.34
N LYS A 28 4.73 10.02 -22.70
CA LYS A 28 5.06 11.42 -22.99
C LYS A 28 6.57 11.61 -22.90
N ASP A 29 7.18 12.21 -23.93
CA ASP A 29 8.64 12.42 -24.01
C ASP A 29 9.47 11.15 -23.73
N GLY A 30 9.01 9.99 -24.21
CA GLY A 30 9.67 8.71 -23.98
C GLY A 30 9.61 8.23 -22.52
N ASN A 31 8.65 8.72 -21.74
CA ASN A 31 8.41 8.31 -20.35
C ASN A 31 6.98 7.79 -20.17
N LEU A 32 6.84 6.80 -19.29
CA LEU A 32 5.57 6.19 -18.93
C LEU A 32 4.98 6.94 -17.74
N TYR A 33 3.78 7.49 -17.93
CA TYR A 33 3.01 8.14 -16.89
C TYR A 33 1.78 7.32 -16.54
N LEU A 34 1.36 7.40 -15.29
CA LEU A 34 0.09 6.92 -14.78
C LEU A 34 -0.67 8.09 -14.17
N VAL A 35 -1.93 8.24 -14.53
CA VAL A 35 -2.88 9.13 -13.87
C VAL A 35 -4.05 8.32 -13.33
N LYS A 36 -4.55 8.71 -12.15
CA LYS A 36 -5.61 7.97 -11.43
C LYS A 36 -6.79 8.87 -11.12
N SER A 37 -7.98 8.33 -11.27
CA SER A 37 -9.23 8.85 -10.73
C SER A 37 -9.78 7.89 -9.68
N THR A 38 -10.42 8.41 -8.63
CA THR A 38 -11.13 7.63 -7.60
C THR A 38 -12.64 7.82 -7.66
N ASP A 39 -13.13 8.65 -8.57
CA ASP A 39 -14.54 9.06 -8.71
C ASP A 39 -15.15 8.67 -10.07
N GLY A 40 -14.63 7.61 -10.70
CA GLY A 40 -15.14 7.10 -11.98
C GLY A 40 -14.73 7.93 -13.19
N GLY A 41 -13.68 8.74 -13.07
CA GLY A 41 -13.15 9.60 -14.14
C GLY A 41 -13.71 11.01 -14.14
N ALA A 42 -14.42 11.44 -13.08
CA ALA A 42 -14.96 12.80 -12.98
C ALA A 42 -13.87 13.82 -12.58
N THR A 43 -12.95 13.43 -11.71
CA THR A 43 -11.72 14.17 -11.37
C THR A 43 -10.50 13.25 -11.46
N TRP A 44 -9.34 13.86 -11.71
CA TRP A 44 -8.07 13.16 -11.91
C TRP A 44 -7.03 13.73 -10.97
N GLY A 45 -6.20 12.85 -10.40
CA GLY A 45 -5.02 13.25 -9.63
C GLY A 45 -3.87 13.72 -10.53
N GLU A 46 -2.75 14.06 -9.91
CA GLU A 46 -1.53 14.42 -10.62
C GLU A 46 -0.91 13.19 -11.33
N PRO A 47 -0.45 13.32 -12.59
CA PRO A 47 0.28 12.26 -13.27
C PRO A 47 1.59 11.91 -12.55
N LYS A 48 1.89 10.62 -12.47
CA LYS A 48 3.11 10.07 -11.86
C LYS A 48 3.91 9.32 -12.90
N GLN A 49 5.19 9.66 -13.04
CA GLN A 49 6.12 8.89 -13.87
C GLN A 49 6.40 7.53 -13.21
N ILE A 50 6.34 6.46 -14.00
CA ILE A 50 6.48 5.07 -13.55
C ILE A 50 7.86 4.51 -13.86
N ASN A 51 8.42 4.83 -15.01
CA ASN A 51 9.79 4.45 -15.36
C ASN A 51 10.82 5.31 -14.61
N ASP A 52 11.97 4.69 -14.33
CA ASP A 52 13.11 5.20 -13.57
C ASP A 52 14.26 5.71 -14.44
N VAL A 53 14.21 5.50 -15.76
CA VAL A 53 15.19 6.01 -16.73
C VAL A 53 14.48 6.85 -17.77
N ASP A 54 14.86 8.12 -17.87
CA ASP A 54 14.15 9.09 -18.70
C ASP A 54 14.34 8.85 -20.20
N GLY A 55 13.26 8.97 -20.97
CA GLY A 55 13.28 9.00 -22.44
C GLY A 55 13.52 7.64 -23.10
N THR A 56 13.44 6.54 -22.34
CA THR A 56 13.75 5.19 -22.86
C THR A 56 12.52 4.35 -23.16
N VAL A 57 11.32 4.76 -22.75
CA VAL A 57 10.07 4.06 -23.04
C VAL A 57 9.75 4.15 -24.52
N VAL A 58 9.43 3.01 -25.13
CA VAL A 58 9.06 2.93 -26.54
C VAL A 58 7.65 3.51 -26.72
N ALA A 59 7.57 4.58 -27.50
CA ALA A 59 6.32 5.24 -27.84
C ALA A 59 5.77 4.66 -29.17
N GLU A 60 5.13 3.48 -29.08
CA GLU A 60 4.49 2.79 -30.22
C GLU A 60 3.18 2.12 -29.80
N GLU A 61 2.31 1.81 -30.77
CA GLU A 61 1.07 1.08 -30.49
C GLU A 61 1.38 -0.28 -29.84
N ASN A 62 0.64 -0.64 -28.80
CA ASN A 62 0.78 -1.88 -28.02
C ASN A 62 2.14 -2.02 -27.29
N ALA A 63 2.90 -0.93 -27.14
CA ALA A 63 4.14 -0.93 -26.35
C ALA A 63 3.92 -0.77 -24.84
N VAL A 64 2.70 -0.43 -24.41
CA VAL A 64 2.30 -0.24 -23.02
C VAL A 64 0.94 -0.92 -22.81
N GLU A 65 0.78 -1.64 -21.69
CA GLU A 65 -0.49 -2.22 -21.27
C GLU A 65 -0.65 -2.18 -19.75
N ILE A 66 -1.88 -2.02 -19.27
CA ILE A 66 -2.22 -1.98 -17.84
C ILE A 66 -3.35 -2.96 -17.52
N ASP A 67 -3.24 -3.66 -16.39
CA ASP A 67 -4.27 -4.54 -15.84
C ASP A 67 -4.23 -4.53 -14.30
N ALA A 68 -5.12 -5.28 -13.64
CA ALA A 68 -5.14 -5.50 -12.19
C ALA A 68 -3.78 -5.94 -11.62
N GLY A 69 -3.02 -6.69 -12.42
CA GLY A 69 -1.69 -7.16 -12.05
C GLY A 69 -0.62 -6.08 -12.07
N GLY A 70 -0.79 -4.95 -12.76
CA GLY A 70 0.26 -3.94 -12.92
C GLY A 70 0.31 -3.34 -14.33
N ILE A 71 1.42 -2.70 -14.63
CA ILE A 71 1.70 -2.04 -15.90
C ILE A 71 2.91 -2.74 -16.53
N VAL A 72 2.80 -3.10 -17.80
CA VAL A 72 3.91 -3.61 -18.60
C VAL A 72 4.22 -2.63 -19.72
N TRP A 73 5.51 -2.44 -20.02
CA TRP A 73 5.92 -1.58 -21.14
C TRP A 73 7.19 -2.09 -21.83
N THR A 74 7.40 -1.62 -23.05
CA THR A 74 8.65 -1.82 -23.79
C THR A 74 9.59 -0.63 -23.56
N ASP A 75 10.86 -0.90 -23.27
CA ASP A 75 11.86 0.10 -22.89
C ASP A 75 13.20 -0.20 -23.57
N THR A 76 13.97 0.83 -23.86
CA THR A 76 15.26 0.75 -24.58
C THR A 76 16.48 1.10 -23.72
N ARG A 77 16.31 1.24 -22.40
CA ARG A 77 17.37 1.67 -21.47
C ARG A 77 18.66 0.83 -21.51
N ASN A 78 18.56 -0.42 -21.97
CA ASN A 78 19.68 -1.35 -22.08
C ASN A 78 20.21 -1.51 -23.51
N GLY A 79 19.82 -0.62 -24.44
CA GLY A 79 20.31 -0.58 -25.83
C GLY A 79 19.50 -1.42 -26.82
N ASN A 80 18.61 -2.29 -26.34
CA ASN A 80 17.60 -3.01 -27.12
C ASN A 80 16.22 -2.87 -26.46
N ARG A 81 15.16 -3.24 -27.19
CA ARG A 81 13.80 -3.27 -26.66
C ARG A 81 13.63 -4.48 -25.75
N ASP A 82 13.39 -4.21 -24.47
CA ASP A 82 13.08 -5.21 -23.45
C ASP A 82 11.71 -4.89 -22.81
N ILE A 83 11.13 -5.87 -22.12
CA ILE A 83 9.86 -5.72 -21.41
C ILE A 83 10.12 -5.46 -19.93
N TYR A 84 9.46 -4.44 -19.40
CA TYR A 84 9.51 -4.05 -18.00
C TYR A 84 8.12 -4.10 -17.38
N TYR A 85 8.09 -4.10 -16.05
CA TYR A 85 6.87 -4.24 -15.26
C TYR A 85 6.96 -3.39 -13.99
N ALA A 86 5.82 -2.81 -13.61
CA ALA A 86 5.61 -2.15 -12.33
C ALA A 86 4.23 -2.54 -11.77
N PRO A 87 4.10 -2.82 -10.46
CA PRO A 87 2.79 -3.03 -9.86
C PRO A 87 1.97 -1.72 -9.87
N LEU A 88 0.64 -1.83 -9.82
CA LEU A 88 -0.21 -0.65 -9.64
C LEU A 88 0.05 0.01 -8.28
N PRO A 89 0.04 1.35 -8.20
CA PRO A 89 0.17 2.03 -6.92
C PRO A 89 -0.98 1.71 -5.98
N ALA A 90 -0.65 1.17 -4.81
CA ALA A 90 -1.62 0.78 -3.79
C ALA A 90 -0.97 0.82 -2.39
N PRO A 91 -1.77 1.05 -1.33
CA PRO A 91 -1.31 0.81 0.04
C PRO A 91 -1.08 -0.68 0.27
N LEU A 92 -0.11 -1.02 1.13
CA LEU A 92 0.16 -2.40 1.53
C LEU A 92 0.37 -2.42 3.05
N ILE A 93 -0.63 -2.89 3.78
CA ILE A 93 -0.59 -2.92 5.24
C ILE A 93 0.16 -4.17 5.71
N THR A 94 1.11 -3.97 6.61
CA THR A 94 1.80 -5.02 7.34
C THR A 94 1.65 -4.81 8.84
N ILE A 95 1.67 -5.91 9.59
CA ILE A 95 1.46 -5.91 11.04
C ILE A 95 2.64 -6.61 11.68
N ASP A 96 3.20 -6.04 12.74
CA ASP A 96 4.14 -6.69 13.65
C ASP A 96 3.63 -6.62 15.08
N VAL A 97 3.70 -7.75 15.79
CA VAL A 97 3.15 -7.89 17.14
C VAL A 97 4.28 -8.17 18.09
N SER A 98 4.31 -7.45 19.21
CA SER A 98 5.31 -7.61 20.26
C SER A 98 4.68 -7.65 21.65
N GLY A 99 5.29 -8.46 22.51
CA GLY A 99 4.96 -8.57 23.93
C GLY A 99 5.90 -7.72 24.80
N GLY A 100 5.78 -7.87 26.11
CA GLY A 100 6.47 -7.07 27.12
C GLY A 100 5.49 -6.68 28.19
N PHE A 101 5.42 -5.39 28.55
CA PHE A 101 4.33 -4.87 29.35
C PHE A 101 3.13 -4.58 28.45
N GLY A 102 2.13 -5.46 28.48
CA GLY A 102 1.00 -5.47 27.54
C GLY A 102 1.37 -5.96 26.13
N VAL A 103 0.47 -5.68 25.19
CA VAL A 103 0.63 -5.96 23.75
C VAL A 103 0.86 -4.65 23.00
N LYS A 104 1.77 -4.67 22.03
CA LYS A 104 1.92 -3.60 21.04
C LYS A 104 1.84 -4.20 19.65
N ALA A 105 1.05 -3.59 18.78
CA ALA A 105 1.04 -3.89 17.36
C ALA A 105 1.56 -2.68 16.58
N THR A 106 2.58 -2.89 15.76
CA THR A 106 3.06 -1.91 14.79
C THR A 106 2.40 -2.20 13.46
N ILE A 107 1.61 -1.24 12.97
CA ILE A 107 0.95 -1.27 11.68
C ILE A 107 1.76 -0.37 10.75
N SER A 108 2.21 -0.91 9.63
CA SER A 108 3.03 -0.18 8.65
C SER A 108 2.37 -0.20 7.28
N ASN A 109 2.54 0.87 6.51
CA ASN A 109 2.21 0.89 5.09
C ASN A 109 3.49 0.73 4.28
N THR A 110 3.76 -0.47 3.78
CA THR A 110 4.90 -0.74 2.88
C THR A 110 4.52 -0.64 1.41
N GLY A 111 3.34 -0.09 1.12
CA GLY A 111 2.85 0.16 -0.24
C GLY A 111 3.38 1.48 -0.80
N SER A 112 2.86 1.86 -1.96
CA SER A 112 3.29 3.04 -2.71
C SER A 112 2.25 4.17 -2.73
N GLU A 113 1.10 3.96 -2.11
CA GLU A 113 0.03 4.96 -1.92
C GLU A 113 -0.39 5.01 -0.44
N ALA A 114 -0.97 6.13 -0.02
CA ALA A 114 -1.47 6.28 1.35
C ALA A 114 -2.62 5.30 1.63
N ALA A 115 -2.66 4.77 2.84
CA ALA A 115 -3.78 3.98 3.34
C ALA A 115 -4.68 4.89 4.17
N GLU A 116 -5.93 5.08 3.74
CA GLU A 116 -6.90 5.95 4.41
C GLU A 116 -7.89 5.11 5.23
N ASN A 117 -8.29 5.63 6.39
CA ASN A 117 -9.26 5.03 7.31
C ASN A 117 -8.97 3.55 7.60
N VAL A 118 -7.73 3.26 8.02
CA VAL A 118 -7.32 1.89 8.35
C VAL A 118 -7.90 1.51 9.69
N ASP A 119 -9.04 0.83 9.67
CA ASP A 119 -9.63 0.21 10.85
C ASP A 119 -8.73 -0.92 11.35
N TRP A 120 -8.54 -0.95 12.67
CA TRP A 120 -7.73 -1.96 13.35
C TRP A 120 -8.40 -2.48 14.62
N SER A 121 -8.11 -3.73 14.96
CA SER A 121 -8.47 -4.33 16.25
C SER A 121 -7.33 -5.19 16.80
N ILE A 122 -7.29 -5.32 18.13
CA ILE A 122 -6.43 -6.23 18.87
C ILE A 122 -7.32 -7.03 19.82
N ASP A 123 -7.28 -8.35 19.69
CA ASP A 123 -8.05 -9.30 20.48
C ASP A 123 -7.13 -10.31 21.18
N LEU A 124 -7.37 -10.55 22.46
CA LEU A 124 -6.65 -11.55 23.26
C LEU A 124 -7.59 -12.68 23.68
N SER A 125 -7.15 -13.92 23.51
CA SER A 125 -7.84 -15.12 24.00
C SER A 125 -7.35 -15.54 25.39
N GLY A 126 -7.95 -16.60 25.95
CA GLY A 126 -7.54 -17.15 27.25
C GLY A 126 -8.05 -16.37 28.47
N LEU A 127 -7.41 -16.60 29.62
CA LEU A 127 -7.78 -15.98 30.91
C LEU A 127 -7.18 -14.57 31.04
N VAL A 128 -7.62 -13.66 30.16
CA VAL A 128 -7.31 -12.24 30.18
C VAL A 128 -8.51 -11.47 30.74
N PHE A 129 -8.29 -10.76 31.83
CA PHE A 129 -9.32 -10.06 32.61
C PHE A 129 -9.43 -8.57 32.27
N LEU A 130 -8.33 -7.94 31.84
CA LEU A 130 -8.29 -6.54 31.38
C LEU A 130 -7.47 -6.43 30.09
N GLY A 131 -7.84 -5.48 29.22
CA GLY A 131 -7.16 -5.27 27.94
C GLY A 131 -7.39 -6.39 26.92
N LYS A 132 -8.51 -7.11 27.03
CA LYS A 132 -8.83 -8.25 26.16
C LYS A 132 -9.13 -7.84 24.72
N HIS A 133 -9.62 -6.62 24.52
CA HIS A 133 -9.98 -6.08 23.22
C HIS A 133 -9.67 -4.58 23.18
N ALA A 134 -9.22 -4.10 22.01
CA ALA A 134 -9.18 -2.70 21.67
C ALA A 134 -9.26 -2.53 20.16
N GLU A 135 -9.80 -1.40 19.72
CA GLU A 135 -9.98 -1.09 18.32
C GLU A 135 -9.89 0.42 18.08
N GLY A 136 -9.76 0.79 16.81
CA GLY A 136 -9.79 2.17 16.37
C GLY A 136 -9.54 2.29 14.88
N THR A 137 -9.36 3.53 14.43
CA THR A 137 -9.10 3.84 13.03
C THR A 137 -7.86 4.72 12.95
N ILE A 138 -6.92 4.35 12.09
CA ILE A 138 -5.81 5.21 11.69
C ILE A 138 -6.32 6.06 10.52
N PRO A 139 -6.45 7.40 10.66
CA PRO A 139 -7.09 8.23 9.64
C PRO A 139 -6.37 8.16 8.29
N SER A 140 -5.04 8.24 8.32
CA SER A 140 -4.17 8.11 7.16
C SER A 140 -2.83 7.52 7.60
N LEU A 141 -2.23 6.70 6.75
CA LEU A 141 -0.89 6.13 6.92
C LEU A 141 -0.15 6.24 5.58
N ALA A 142 0.84 7.15 5.50
CA ALA A 142 1.56 7.43 4.28
C ALA A 142 2.47 6.25 3.85
N PRO A 143 2.91 6.18 2.58
CA PRO A 143 3.89 5.19 2.14
C PRO A 143 5.16 5.23 3.00
N GLY A 144 5.58 4.06 3.52
CA GLY A 144 6.74 3.91 4.40
C GLY A 144 6.50 4.32 5.86
N GLU A 145 5.30 4.77 6.22
CA GLU A 145 4.95 5.15 7.58
C GLU A 145 4.53 3.94 8.42
N SER A 146 4.81 4.02 9.73
CA SER A 146 4.38 3.05 10.73
C SER A 146 3.77 3.76 11.93
N THR A 147 2.76 3.14 12.52
CA THR A 147 2.17 3.56 13.80
C THR A 147 2.02 2.38 14.75
N THR A 148 2.04 2.65 16.05
CA THR A 148 1.87 1.62 17.07
C THR A 148 0.55 1.79 17.80
N VAL A 149 -0.24 0.72 17.83
CA VAL A 149 -1.50 0.63 18.56
C VAL A 149 -1.40 -0.42 19.66
N SER A 150 -2.22 -0.27 20.70
CA SER A 150 -2.18 -1.11 21.88
C SER A 150 -3.52 -1.12 22.59
N PRO A 151 -3.93 -2.25 23.21
CA PRO A 151 -5.05 -2.27 24.14
C PRO A 151 -4.75 -1.56 25.47
N GLY A 152 -3.54 -1.02 25.63
CA GLY A 152 -3.08 -0.40 26.86
C GLY A 152 -2.74 -1.45 27.92
N PHE A 153 -3.35 -1.34 29.10
CA PHE A 153 -3.07 -2.24 30.20
C PHE A 153 -3.74 -3.60 30.00
N VAL A 154 -2.94 -4.64 29.91
CA VAL A 154 -3.39 -6.04 29.86
C VAL A 154 -3.22 -6.65 31.26
N LEU A 155 -4.17 -7.47 31.70
CA LEU A 155 -4.02 -8.28 32.92
C LEU A 155 -4.61 -9.67 32.69
N GLY A 156 -3.81 -10.72 32.87
CA GLY A 156 -4.27 -12.09 32.69
C GLY A 156 -3.29 -13.12 33.24
N ILE A 157 -3.62 -14.38 33.04
CA ILE A 157 -2.74 -15.50 33.39
C ILE A 157 -2.92 -16.67 32.43
N GLY A 158 -1.82 -17.26 31.95
CA GLY A 158 -1.87 -18.45 31.13
C GLY A 158 -1.63 -18.21 29.64
N PRO A 159 -1.79 -19.26 28.81
CA PRO A 159 -1.66 -19.15 27.37
C PRO A 159 -2.65 -18.15 26.77
N THR A 160 -2.18 -17.38 25.80
CA THR A 160 -2.99 -16.42 25.03
C THR A 160 -2.65 -16.51 23.56
N THR A 161 -3.63 -16.20 22.72
CA THR A 161 -3.41 -15.84 21.31
C THR A 161 -3.80 -14.37 21.17
N VAL A 162 -2.89 -13.58 20.63
CA VAL A 162 -3.13 -12.20 20.22
C VAL A 162 -3.50 -12.22 18.74
N THR A 163 -4.65 -11.68 18.40
CA THR A 163 -5.10 -11.49 17.01
C THR A 163 -5.14 -10.00 16.74
N VAL A 164 -4.43 -9.55 15.72
CA VAL A 164 -4.44 -8.16 15.27
C VAL A 164 -4.96 -8.13 13.85
N THR A 165 -5.96 -7.29 13.60
CA THR A 165 -6.46 -7.01 12.26
C THR A 165 -6.24 -5.54 11.95
N ALA A 166 -5.81 -5.21 10.73
CA ALA A 166 -5.67 -3.84 10.25
C ALA A 166 -5.82 -3.79 8.73
N GLY A 167 -6.71 -2.95 8.21
CA GLY A 167 -6.86 -2.74 6.75
C GLY A 167 -7.15 -4.03 5.97
N GLY A 168 -7.89 -4.97 6.57
CA GLY A 168 -8.20 -6.29 5.99
C GLY A 168 -7.10 -7.35 6.15
N VAL A 169 -5.93 -6.99 6.68
CA VAL A 169 -4.83 -7.93 7.00
C VAL A 169 -4.99 -8.41 8.44
N THR A 170 -4.76 -9.71 8.69
CA THR A 170 -4.81 -10.29 10.03
C THR A 170 -3.49 -11.00 10.36
N LYS A 171 -2.96 -10.74 11.55
CA LYS A 171 -1.79 -11.44 12.12
C LYS A 171 -2.13 -12.00 13.49
N THR A 172 -1.73 -13.24 13.73
CA THR A 172 -1.88 -13.90 15.02
C THR A 172 -0.52 -14.24 15.61
N ALA A 173 -0.36 -14.03 16.92
CA ALA A 173 0.83 -14.46 17.66
C ALA A 173 0.38 -15.17 18.95
N SER A 174 0.98 -16.32 19.25
CA SER A 174 0.70 -17.05 20.48
C SER A 174 1.77 -16.78 21.53
N GLY A 175 1.38 -16.73 22.80
CA GLY A 175 2.31 -16.56 23.91
C GLY A 175 1.67 -16.81 25.25
N PHE A 176 2.19 -16.16 26.29
CA PHE A 176 1.75 -16.36 27.67
C PHE A 176 1.56 -15.02 28.38
N VAL A 177 0.42 -14.85 29.05
CA VAL A 177 0.18 -13.69 29.93
C VAL A 177 0.54 -14.07 31.36
N LEU A 178 1.30 -13.21 32.04
CA LEU A 178 1.64 -13.35 33.45
C LEU A 178 1.49 -11.99 34.13
N GLY A 179 0.31 -11.76 34.72
CA GLY A 179 -0.04 -10.44 35.24
C GLY A 179 -0.10 -9.43 34.09
N PRO A 180 0.65 -8.32 34.14
CA PRO A 180 0.69 -7.35 33.04
C PRO A 180 1.67 -7.71 31.92
N LEU A 181 2.44 -8.79 32.07
CA LEU A 181 3.45 -9.18 31.10
C LEU A 181 2.86 -10.13 30.05
N VAL A 182 3.17 -9.88 28.79
CA VAL A 182 2.89 -10.79 27.67
C VAL A 182 4.20 -11.28 27.10
N LEU A 183 4.46 -12.58 27.17
CA LEU A 183 5.77 -13.17 26.95
C LEU A 183 5.73 -14.17 25.79
N GLY A 184 6.85 -14.27 25.07
CA GLY A 184 7.07 -15.31 24.07
C GLY A 184 6.12 -15.27 22.88
N LEU A 185 5.69 -14.07 22.44
CA LEU A 185 4.87 -13.95 21.24
C LEU A 185 5.64 -14.41 20.01
N SER A 186 5.05 -15.34 19.25
CA SER A 186 5.52 -15.83 17.96
C SER A 186 4.36 -16.17 17.04
#